data_AF-A0A6I4V2S6-F1
#
_entry.id   AF-A0A6I4V2S6-F1
#
_cell.length_a   1.000
_cell.length_b   1.000
_cell.length_c   1.000
_cell.angle_alpha   90.00
_cell.angle_beta   90.00
_cell.angle_gamma   90.00
#
_symmetry.space_group_name_H-M   'P 1'
#
loop_
_entity.id
_entity.type
_entity.pdbx_description
1 polymer ?
#
loop_
_entity_poly.entity_id
_entity_poly.type
_entity_poly.pdbx_seq_one_letter_code
_entity_poly.pdbx_strand_id
1 'polypeptide(L)'
;MRFIQSLRPISAALAITLISAPAAGQTSIDPPAGDWTHRGVDVSFPETVGGFGRGQATEFTSDGRDAAIGYKYNNADGTLNVTVYVYPDYSDLSCSQIFLDARNNVAEYRGAELSGQGFISPPDGGDTDFGLGARYRLPANSMREGYPALISDVYLYCPPGDKWLVKYRASWTGSEATFPDVGSFLRRIDWPADLRSNL
;
A
#
# COMPACT_ATOMS: atom_id res chain seq x y z
N MET A 1 -14.77 -71.98 42.33
CA MET A 1 -14.43 -70.75 43.09
C MET A 1 -13.09 -70.24 42.58
N ARG A 2 -13.09 -69.19 41.73
CA ARG A 2 -12.08 -68.12 41.59
C ARG A 2 -12.37 -67.33 40.30
N PHE A 3 -12.64 -66.05 40.51
CA PHE A 3 -12.94 -65.00 39.54
C PHE A 3 -11.68 -64.62 38.75
N ILE A 4 -11.83 -64.35 37.44
CA ILE A 4 -10.81 -63.69 36.62
C ILE A 4 -11.19 -62.21 36.51
N GLN A 5 -10.31 -61.34 37.02
CA GLN A 5 -10.46 -59.87 37.02
C GLN A 5 -10.34 -59.30 35.61
N SER A 6 -11.29 -58.43 35.26
CA SER A 6 -11.32 -57.61 34.05
C SER A 6 -10.42 -56.37 34.23
N LEU A 7 -9.46 -56.18 33.32
CA LEU A 7 -8.70 -54.94 33.15
C LEU A 7 -9.54 -53.95 32.34
N ARG A 8 -9.73 -52.73 32.88
CA ARG A 8 -10.30 -51.60 32.15
C ARG A 8 -9.17 -50.70 31.62
N PRO A 9 -9.19 -50.27 30.34
CA PRO A 9 -8.29 -49.24 29.84
C PRO A 9 -8.77 -47.86 30.32
N ILE A 10 -7.83 -47.06 30.83
CA ILE A 10 -8.02 -45.64 31.16
C ILE A 10 -7.76 -44.85 29.88
N SER A 11 -8.81 -44.28 29.28
CA SER A 11 -8.70 -43.32 28.18
C SER A 11 -8.40 -41.92 28.75
N ALA A 12 -7.21 -41.39 28.49
CA ALA A 12 -6.88 -39.99 28.75
C ALA A 12 -7.26 -39.14 27.54
N ALA A 13 -8.25 -38.26 27.69
CA ALA A 13 -8.62 -37.28 26.68
C ALA A 13 -7.70 -36.05 26.78
N LEU A 14 -6.86 -35.85 25.75
CA LEU A 14 -6.02 -34.66 25.61
C LEU A 14 -6.86 -33.54 24.97
N ALA A 15 -7.29 -32.57 25.77
CA ALA A 15 -7.98 -31.37 25.28
C ALA A 15 -6.96 -30.37 24.72
N ILE A 16 -6.91 -30.26 23.39
CA ILE A 16 -6.12 -29.24 22.69
C ILE A 16 -6.97 -27.97 22.63
N THR A 17 -6.68 -27.00 23.49
CA THR A 17 -7.23 -25.64 23.38
C THR A 17 -6.45 -24.87 22.31
N LEU A 18 -7.03 -24.71 21.13
CA LEU A 18 -6.54 -23.79 20.11
C LEU A 18 -6.76 -22.35 20.61
N ILE A 19 -5.70 -21.70 21.10
CA ILE A 19 -5.72 -20.26 21.39
C ILE A 19 -5.60 -19.55 20.04
N SER A 20 -6.70 -18.99 19.56
CA SER A 20 -6.70 -18.08 18.42
C SER A 20 -5.91 -16.82 18.79
N ALA A 21 -4.64 -16.74 18.38
CA ALA A 21 -3.92 -15.47 18.43
C ALA A 21 -4.60 -14.52 17.42
N PRO A 22 -4.91 -13.27 17.79
CA PRO A 22 -5.37 -12.29 16.82
C PRO A 22 -4.30 -12.12 15.75
N ALA A 23 -4.72 -12.00 14.48
CA ALA A 23 -3.83 -11.67 13.39
C ALA A 23 -3.13 -10.33 13.71
N ALA A 24 -1.85 -10.39 14.06
CA ALA A 24 -0.97 -9.24 13.92
C ALA A 24 -0.95 -8.85 12.42
N GLY A 25 -0.87 -7.59 12.02
CA GLY A 25 -0.54 -6.42 12.82
C GLY A 25 -0.49 -5.21 11.89
N GLN A 26 -1.66 -4.73 11.47
CA GLN A 26 -1.77 -3.39 10.89
C GLN A 26 -2.51 -2.47 11.86
N THR A 27 -1.95 -1.29 12.12
CA THR A 27 -2.53 -0.28 13.00
C THR A 27 -2.90 0.92 12.16
N SER A 28 -4.18 1.29 12.15
CA SER A 28 -4.61 2.57 11.60
C SER A 28 -4.32 3.68 12.61
N ILE A 29 -3.66 4.73 12.15
CA ILE A 29 -3.24 5.86 12.97
C ILE A 29 -3.84 7.12 12.38
N ASP A 30 -4.38 7.96 13.26
CA ASP A 30 -4.72 9.34 12.93
C ASP A 30 -3.46 10.19 13.14
N PRO A 31 -2.77 10.63 12.07
CA PRO A 31 -1.52 11.36 12.23
C PRO A 31 -1.76 12.68 12.99
N PRO A 32 -0.84 13.08 13.88
CA PRO A 32 -1.00 14.30 14.65
C PRO A 32 -1.03 15.53 13.72
N ALA A 33 -1.54 16.65 14.25
CA ALA A 33 -1.50 17.91 13.52
C ALA A 33 -0.05 18.29 13.13
N GLY A 34 0.10 18.89 11.96
CA GLY A 34 1.39 19.14 11.30
C GLY A 34 1.93 17.92 10.56
N ASP A 35 3.24 17.93 10.30
CA ASP A 35 3.92 16.90 9.54
C ASP A 35 3.93 15.55 10.27
N TRP A 36 3.78 14.46 9.51
CA TRP A 36 3.92 13.09 10.01
C TRP A 36 5.15 12.48 9.37
N THR A 37 6.06 12.03 10.20
CA THR A 37 7.35 11.52 9.75
C THR A 37 7.37 10.00 9.81
N HIS A 38 7.75 9.38 8.69
CA HIS A 38 7.93 7.94 8.62
C HIS A 38 9.15 7.49 9.43
N ARG A 39 8.97 6.60 10.41
CA ARG A 39 10.02 6.24 11.39
C ARG A 39 11.23 5.50 10.80
N GLY A 40 11.12 4.97 9.58
CA GLY A 40 12.18 4.20 8.94
C GLY A 40 13.19 5.01 8.14
N VAL A 41 12.77 6.12 7.54
CA VAL A 41 13.55 6.90 6.55
C VAL A 41 13.45 8.41 6.77
N ASP A 42 12.73 8.83 7.80
CA ASP A 42 12.52 10.25 8.14
C ASP A 42 11.88 11.09 7.02
N VAL A 43 11.13 10.46 6.09
CA VAL A 43 10.33 11.22 5.13
C VAL A 43 9.19 11.95 5.84
N SER A 44 9.05 13.25 5.57
CA SER A 44 7.99 14.08 6.14
C SER A 44 6.78 14.14 5.20
N PHE A 45 5.60 13.85 5.74
CA PHE A 45 4.31 13.91 5.06
C PHE A 45 3.45 15.03 5.65
N PRO A 46 3.38 16.21 5.00
CA PRO A 46 2.61 17.35 5.50
C PRO A 46 1.11 17.11 5.52
N GLU A 47 0.36 17.85 6.36
CA GLU A 47 -1.11 17.80 6.36
C GLU A 47 -1.72 18.14 5.00
N THR A 48 -1.07 19.03 4.25
CA THR A 48 -1.51 19.41 2.92
C THR A 48 -0.35 19.47 1.94
N VAL A 49 -0.53 18.91 0.74
CA VAL A 49 0.47 18.97 -0.33
C VAL A 49 -0.26 19.25 -1.64
N GLY A 50 -0.02 20.41 -2.25
CA GLY A 50 -0.61 20.73 -3.56
C GLY A 50 -2.15 20.67 -3.61
N GLY A 51 -2.83 21.00 -2.51
CA GLY A 51 -4.29 20.93 -2.39
C GLY A 51 -4.84 19.56 -1.97
N PHE A 52 -3.99 18.53 -1.87
CA PHE A 52 -4.36 17.27 -1.26
C PHE A 52 -4.35 17.41 0.25
N GLY A 53 -5.40 16.93 0.93
CA GLY A 53 -5.43 16.79 2.37
C GLY A 53 -4.98 15.39 2.79
N ARG A 54 -4.08 15.31 3.77
CA ARG A 54 -3.63 14.06 4.37
C ARG A 54 -4.79 13.40 5.13
N GLY A 55 -4.89 12.09 5.01
CA GLY A 55 -5.82 11.24 5.73
C GLY A 55 -5.10 10.35 6.73
N GLN A 56 -5.65 9.15 6.92
CA GLN A 56 -5.11 8.16 7.86
C GLN A 56 -3.76 7.62 7.40
N ALA A 57 -2.90 7.33 8.37
CA ALA A 57 -1.75 6.46 8.19
C ALA A 57 -2.14 5.01 8.56
N THR A 58 -1.41 4.05 7.99
CA THR A 58 -1.47 2.64 8.38
C THR A 58 -0.05 2.15 8.60
N GLU A 59 0.26 1.64 9.79
CA GLU A 59 1.53 0.97 10.09
C GLU A 59 1.31 -0.54 9.99
N PHE A 60 2.07 -1.23 9.14
CA PHE A 60 2.02 -2.69 8.93
C PHE A 60 3.02 -3.44 9.82
N THR A 61 3.93 -2.72 10.47
CA THR A 61 4.84 -3.23 11.49
C THR A 61 4.72 -2.40 12.77
N SER A 62 4.94 -3.04 13.92
CA SER A 62 4.82 -2.36 15.22
C SER A 62 5.87 -1.27 15.46
N ASP A 63 6.95 -1.28 14.69
CA ASP A 63 7.99 -0.24 14.72
C ASP A 63 7.70 0.91 13.73
N GLY A 64 6.61 0.84 12.95
CA GLY A 64 6.21 1.87 11.99
C GLY A 64 7.17 2.04 10.82
N ARG A 65 7.99 1.02 10.53
CA ARG A 65 8.93 1.00 9.42
C ARG A 65 8.29 0.56 8.12
N ASP A 66 7.26 -0.26 8.15
CA ASP A 66 6.39 -0.49 6.99
C ASP A 66 5.10 0.29 7.22
N ALA A 67 4.88 1.33 6.42
CA ALA A 67 3.71 2.17 6.60
C ALA A 67 3.19 2.77 5.29
N ALA A 68 1.94 3.18 5.34
CA ALA A 68 1.27 3.92 4.28
C ALA A 68 0.60 5.18 4.82
N ILE A 69 0.48 6.18 3.98
CA ILE A 69 -0.23 7.43 4.26
C ILE A 69 -1.18 7.77 3.12
N GLY A 70 -2.44 8.05 3.47
CA GLY A 70 -3.47 8.48 2.53
C GLY A 70 -3.47 9.99 2.30
N TYR A 71 -3.76 10.40 1.08
CA TYR A 71 -4.03 11.77 0.67
C TYR A 71 -5.28 11.80 -0.21
N LYS A 72 -6.05 12.87 -0.10
CA LYS A 72 -7.29 13.03 -0.84
C LYS A 72 -7.39 14.44 -1.43
N TYR A 73 -7.79 14.49 -2.69
CA TYR A 73 -8.17 15.71 -3.39
C TYR A 73 -9.62 15.58 -3.86
N ASN A 74 -10.45 16.60 -3.62
CA ASN A 74 -11.83 16.63 -4.07
C ASN A 74 -12.07 17.86 -4.94
N ASN A 75 -12.83 17.69 -6.02
CA ASN A 75 -13.35 18.77 -6.83
C ASN A 75 -14.84 18.49 -7.15
N ALA A 76 -15.43 19.28 -8.04
CA ALA A 76 -16.82 19.11 -8.45
C ALA A 76 -17.05 17.81 -9.26
N ASP A 77 -16.01 17.29 -9.91
CA ASP A 77 -16.08 16.12 -10.81
C ASP A 77 -15.87 14.79 -10.08
N GLY A 78 -15.26 14.82 -8.89
CA GLY A 78 -15.14 13.66 -8.01
C GLY A 78 -13.99 13.76 -7.01
N THR A 79 -13.43 12.59 -6.69
CA THR A 79 -12.37 12.43 -5.69
C THR A 79 -11.19 11.70 -6.31
N LEU A 80 -9.99 12.20 -6.04
CA LEU A 80 -8.72 11.51 -6.22
C LEU A 80 -8.17 11.11 -4.84
N ASN A 81 -7.96 9.81 -4.64
CA ASN A 81 -7.28 9.27 -3.48
C ASN A 81 -5.89 8.79 -3.88
N VAL A 82 -4.86 9.17 -3.12
CA VAL A 82 -3.49 8.69 -3.29
C VAL A 82 -3.07 8.04 -1.98
N THR A 83 -2.61 6.80 -2.03
CA THR A 83 -1.96 6.16 -0.88
C THR A 83 -0.50 5.95 -1.21
N VAL A 84 0.39 6.53 -0.41
CA VAL A 84 1.83 6.39 -0.54
C VAL A 84 2.30 5.39 0.51
N TYR A 85 3.05 4.39 0.09
CA TYR A 85 3.63 3.34 0.93
C TYR A 85 5.13 3.51 0.95
N VAL A 86 5.72 3.41 2.13
CA VAL A 86 7.17 3.38 2.34
C VAL A 86 7.46 2.16 3.19
N TYR A 87 8.26 1.24 2.67
CA TYR A 87 8.48 -0.05 3.31
C TYR A 87 9.87 -0.61 2.97
N PRO A 88 10.44 -1.48 3.83
CA PRO A 88 11.76 -2.04 3.57
C PRO A 88 11.80 -2.85 2.28
N ASP A 89 12.94 -2.85 1.61
CA ASP A 89 13.20 -3.81 0.55
C ASP A 89 13.33 -5.22 1.15
N TYR A 90 12.57 -6.16 0.60
CA TYR A 90 12.60 -7.55 1.01
C TYR A 90 13.53 -8.29 0.05
N SER A 91 14.77 -8.52 0.50
CA SER A 91 15.92 -9.02 -0.30
C SER A 91 15.67 -10.25 -1.16
N ASP A 92 14.58 -10.97 -0.93
CA ASP A 92 14.24 -12.23 -1.59
C ASP A 92 13.38 -12.03 -2.84
N LEU A 93 12.90 -10.79 -3.11
CA LEU A 93 12.06 -10.46 -4.25
C LEU A 93 12.71 -9.39 -5.12
N SER A 94 12.66 -9.58 -6.43
CA SER A 94 13.00 -8.53 -7.38
C SER A 94 11.92 -7.44 -7.41
N CYS A 95 12.32 -6.22 -7.77
CA CYS A 95 11.40 -5.11 -8.02
C CYS A 95 10.22 -5.50 -8.92
N SER A 96 10.48 -6.24 -10.00
CA SER A 96 9.44 -6.72 -10.92
C SER A 96 8.45 -7.67 -10.27
N GLN A 97 8.88 -8.52 -9.33
CA GLN A 97 7.99 -9.42 -8.58
C GLN A 97 7.10 -8.64 -7.61
N ILE A 98 7.68 -7.67 -6.90
CA ILE A 98 6.95 -6.79 -5.98
C ILE A 98 5.92 -5.95 -6.76
N PHE A 99 6.31 -5.43 -7.91
CA PHE A 99 5.41 -4.69 -8.79
C PHE A 99 4.29 -5.58 -9.35
N LEU A 100 4.61 -6.83 -9.73
CA LEU A 100 3.61 -7.78 -10.20
C LEU A 100 2.57 -8.09 -9.11
N ASP A 101 3.00 -8.27 -7.87
CA ASP A 101 2.09 -8.44 -6.73
C ASP A 101 1.19 -7.21 -6.55
N ALA A 102 1.77 -6.01 -6.55
CA ALA A 102 1.01 -4.77 -6.46
C ALA A 102 -0.02 -4.62 -7.60
N ARG A 103 0.33 -5.03 -8.82
CA ARG A 103 -0.60 -5.11 -9.97
C ARG A 103 -1.72 -6.11 -9.74
N ASN A 104 -1.39 -7.31 -9.25
CA ASN A 104 -2.37 -8.38 -9.06
C ASN A 104 -3.43 -7.97 -8.04
N ASN A 105 -3.04 -7.26 -6.97
CA ASN A 105 -3.97 -6.68 -6.00
C ASN A 105 -5.02 -5.74 -6.63
N VAL A 106 -4.70 -5.04 -7.74
CA VAL A 106 -5.67 -4.22 -8.48
C VAL A 106 -6.46 -5.05 -9.50
N ALA A 107 -5.83 -6.05 -10.11
CA ALA A 107 -6.49 -6.94 -11.06
C ALA A 107 -7.57 -7.84 -10.41
N GLU A 108 -7.53 -8.03 -9.09
CA GLU A 108 -8.55 -8.78 -8.34
C GLU A 108 -9.92 -8.10 -8.31
N TYR A 109 -10.00 -6.78 -8.55
CA TYR A 109 -11.29 -6.10 -8.62
C TYR A 109 -12.11 -6.58 -9.82
N ARG A 110 -13.41 -6.79 -9.60
CA ARG A 110 -14.31 -7.30 -10.63
C ARG A 110 -14.27 -6.42 -11.89
N GLY A 111 -13.90 -7.02 -13.03
CA GLY A 111 -13.89 -6.32 -14.32
C GLY A 111 -12.78 -5.27 -14.46
N ALA A 112 -11.73 -5.31 -13.64
CA ALA A 112 -10.57 -4.45 -13.80
C ALA A 112 -9.89 -4.73 -15.16
N GLU A 113 -9.63 -3.67 -15.92
CA GLU A 113 -9.00 -3.73 -17.24
C GLU A 113 -7.65 -3.00 -17.22
N LEU A 114 -6.58 -3.70 -17.54
CA LEU A 114 -5.26 -3.08 -17.72
C LEU A 114 -5.27 -2.25 -19.00
N SER A 115 -5.03 -0.94 -18.85
CA SER A 115 -5.05 0.03 -19.96
C SER A 115 -3.66 0.58 -20.31
N GLY A 116 -2.64 0.34 -19.48
CA GLY A 116 -1.27 0.73 -19.74
C GLY A 116 -0.30 0.19 -18.70
N GLN A 117 0.96 0.01 -19.08
CA GLN A 117 2.06 -0.36 -18.20
C GLN A 117 3.40 0.11 -18.79
N GLY A 118 4.40 0.35 -17.95
CA GLY A 118 5.73 0.70 -18.41
C GLY A 118 6.63 1.22 -17.30
N PHE A 119 7.79 1.72 -17.71
CA PHE A 119 8.67 2.47 -16.81
C PHE A 119 8.10 3.86 -16.57
N ILE A 120 8.27 4.37 -15.36
CA ILE A 120 7.94 5.76 -15.03
C ILE A 120 9.02 6.37 -14.13
N SER A 121 9.09 7.70 -14.13
CA SER A 121 10.06 8.46 -13.35
C SER A 121 9.91 8.28 -11.83
N PRO A 122 10.98 8.46 -11.05
CA PRO A 122 10.98 8.46 -9.59
C PRO A 122 10.07 9.54 -8.99
N PRO A 123 9.64 9.39 -7.72
CA PRO A 123 8.76 10.35 -7.03
C PRO A 123 9.32 11.76 -6.92
N ASP A 124 10.66 11.90 -6.85
CA ASP A 124 11.37 13.17 -6.78
C ASP A 124 11.55 13.85 -8.15
N GLY A 125 11.24 13.14 -9.25
CA GLY A 125 11.32 13.66 -10.61
C GLY A 125 12.68 13.54 -11.29
N GLY A 126 13.61 12.74 -10.78
CA GLY A 126 14.85 12.42 -11.49
C GLY A 126 14.68 11.73 -12.84
N ASP A 127 15.73 11.75 -13.66
CA ASP A 127 15.71 11.34 -15.09
C ASP A 127 15.92 9.82 -15.32
N THR A 128 15.86 9.01 -14.28
CA THR A 128 16.16 7.57 -14.37
C THR A 128 14.89 6.70 -14.29
N ASP A 129 14.70 5.81 -15.26
CA ASP A 129 13.56 4.89 -15.37
C ASP A 129 13.64 3.71 -14.37
N PHE A 130 13.80 3.99 -13.07
CA PHE A 130 13.85 2.97 -12.01
C PHE A 130 12.47 2.64 -11.41
N GLY A 131 11.41 3.22 -11.96
CA GLY A 131 10.04 2.99 -11.51
C GLY A 131 9.24 2.13 -12.48
N LEU A 132 8.32 1.33 -11.95
CA LEU A 132 7.36 0.53 -12.73
C LEU A 132 5.94 1.01 -12.45
N GLY A 133 5.16 1.26 -13.50
CA GLY A 133 3.80 1.76 -13.41
C GLY A 133 2.80 0.91 -14.20
N ALA A 134 1.56 0.81 -13.71
CA ALA A 134 0.44 0.24 -14.44
C ALA A 134 -0.85 1.01 -14.14
N ARG A 135 -1.71 1.11 -15.16
CA ARG A 135 -2.98 1.83 -15.12
C ARG A 135 -4.14 0.92 -15.42
N TYR A 136 -5.16 0.95 -14.56
CA TYR A 136 -6.37 0.16 -14.67
C TYR A 136 -7.60 1.04 -14.83
N ARG A 137 -8.55 0.57 -15.64
CA ARG A 137 -9.94 1.03 -15.62
C ARG A 137 -10.76 0.05 -14.81
N LEU A 138 -11.49 0.55 -13.83
CA LEU A 138 -12.39 -0.24 -13.01
C LEU A 138 -13.81 0.23 -13.30
N PRO A 139 -14.70 -0.63 -13.83
CA PRO A 139 -16.09 -0.27 -14.05
C PRO A 139 -16.83 0.04 -12.74
N ALA A 140 -18.03 0.60 -12.87
CA ALA A 140 -18.89 0.81 -11.72
C ALA A 140 -19.16 -0.52 -11.00
N ASN A 141 -19.27 -0.46 -9.67
CA ASN A 141 -19.45 -1.59 -8.78
C ASN A 141 -18.25 -2.55 -8.66
N SER A 142 -17.08 -2.25 -9.25
CA SER A 142 -15.88 -3.11 -9.11
C SER A 142 -15.36 -3.18 -7.68
N MET A 143 -15.40 -2.06 -6.94
CA MET A 143 -14.95 -2.02 -5.54
C MET A 143 -16.02 -2.52 -4.57
N ARG A 144 -17.24 -2.01 -4.73
CA ARG A 144 -18.44 -2.37 -3.96
C ARG A 144 -19.68 -1.87 -4.70
N GLU A 145 -20.83 -2.44 -4.40
CA GLU A 145 -22.11 -1.98 -4.94
C GLU A 145 -22.32 -0.48 -4.69
N GLY A 146 -22.80 0.24 -5.72
CA GLY A 146 -23.02 1.68 -5.72
C GLY A 146 -21.76 2.54 -5.93
N TYR A 147 -20.56 1.94 -6.01
CA TYR A 147 -19.33 2.70 -6.26
C TYR A 147 -19.19 3.06 -7.76
N PRO A 148 -18.89 4.31 -8.12
CA PRO A 148 -18.74 4.71 -9.52
C PRO A 148 -17.54 4.05 -10.20
N ALA A 149 -17.51 4.09 -11.54
CA ALA A 149 -16.31 3.71 -12.29
C ALA A 149 -15.14 4.63 -11.93
N LEU A 150 -13.92 4.10 -11.98
CA LEU A 150 -12.70 4.82 -11.62
C LEU A 150 -11.50 4.38 -12.45
N ILE A 151 -10.47 5.22 -12.47
CA ILE A 151 -9.14 4.85 -12.93
C ILE A 151 -8.28 4.60 -11.69
N SER A 152 -7.44 3.56 -11.73
CA SER A 152 -6.48 3.26 -10.68
C SER A 152 -5.09 3.06 -11.28
N ASP A 153 -4.15 3.90 -10.84
CA ASP A 153 -2.73 3.74 -11.09
C ASP A 153 -2.07 3.02 -9.92
N VAL A 154 -1.16 2.12 -10.22
CA VAL A 154 -0.23 1.51 -9.28
C VAL A 154 1.18 1.76 -9.76
N TYR A 155 2.03 2.17 -8.84
CA TYR A 155 3.43 2.48 -9.10
C TYR A 155 4.31 1.88 -8.04
N LEU A 156 5.48 1.37 -8.45
CA LEU A 156 6.57 1.00 -7.57
C LEU A 156 7.87 1.66 -8.02
N TYR A 157 8.51 2.36 -7.10
CA TYR A 157 9.88 2.82 -7.21
C TYR A 157 10.81 1.86 -6.48
N CYS A 158 11.86 1.42 -7.17
CA CYS A 158 12.90 0.55 -6.62
C CYS A 158 14.26 1.22 -6.82
N PRO A 159 14.71 2.05 -5.87
CA PRO A 159 15.95 2.77 -6.05
C PRO A 159 17.17 1.82 -6.01
N PRO A 160 18.29 2.18 -6.70
CA PRO A 160 19.43 1.28 -6.85
C PRO A 160 20.22 1.06 -5.55
N GLY A 161 20.21 -0.17 -5.03
CA GLY A 161 21.00 -0.58 -3.87
C GLY A 161 20.28 -0.43 -2.52
N ASP A 162 18.98 -0.13 -2.56
CA ASP A 162 18.31 0.48 -1.41
C ASP A 162 17.55 -0.48 -0.52
N LYS A 163 17.58 -0.14 0.77
CA LYS A 163 16.89 -0.83 1.87
C LYS A 163 15.39 -0.55 1.90
N TRP A 164 14.88 0.23 0.95
CA TRP A 164 13.57 0.87 1.02
C TRP A 164 12.93 0.99 -0.36
N LEU A 165 11.61 0.81 -0.38
CA LEU A 165 10.77 0.89 -1.56
C LEU A 165 9.69 1.94 -1.34
N VAL A 166 9.35 2.65 -2.42
CA VAL A 166 8.21 3.58 -2.44
C VAL A 166 7.19 3.07 -3.43
N LYS A 167 5.98 2.77 -2.96
CA LYS A 167 4.84 2.44 -3.81
C LYS A 167 3.80 3.53 -3.67
N TYR A 168 3.07 3.85 -4.73
CA TYR A 168 1.81 4.57 -4.55
C TYR A 168 0.69 3.92 -5.34
N ARG A 169 -0.52 4.10 -4.83
CA ARG A 169 -1.76 3.82 -5.55
C ARG A 169 -2.56 5.11 -5.63
N ALA A 170 -2.85 5.54 -6.85
CA ALA A 170 -3.71 6.69 -7.10
C ALA A 170 -5.00 6.19 -7.74
N SER A 171 -6.15 6.60 -7.22
CA SER A 171 -7.45 6.18 -7.75
C SER A 171 -8.40 7.36 -7.76
N TRP A 172 -9.01 7.64 -8.91
CA TRP A 172 -9.93 8.76 -9.04
C TRP A 172 -11.23 8.40 -9.75
N THR A 173 -12.30 8.97 -9.23
CA THR A 173 -13.63 8.98 -9.83
C THR A 173 -13.83 10.31 -10.55
N GLY A 174 -14.45 10.31 -11.74
CA GLY A 174 -14.61 11.52 -12.55
C GLY A 174 -13.57 11.63 -13.67
N SER A 175 -13.44 12.81 -14.26
CA SER A 175 -12.56 13.04 -15.41
C SER A 175 -11.11 13.30 -14.97
N GLU A 176 -10.17 12.49 -15.47
CA GLU A 176 -8.72 12.61 -15.18
C GLU A 176 -8.18 14.02 -15.39
N ALA A 177 -8.62 14.69 -16.46
CA ALA A 177 -8.15 16.03 -16.82
C ALA A 177 -8.50 17.12 -15.79
N THR A 178 -9.36 16.81 -14.83
CA THR A 178 -9.82 17.74 -13.79
C THR A 178 -9.01 17.62 -12.49
N PHE A 179 -8.17 16.58 -12.40
CA PHE A 179 -7.35 16.31 -11.23
C PHE A 179 -5.91 16.80 -11.44
N PRO A 180 -5.23 17.21 -10.36
CA PRO A 180 -3.81 17.51 -10.42
C PRO A 180 -2.99 16.26 -10.80
N ASP A 181 -1.89 16.47 -11.50
CA ASP A 181 -0.90 15.44 -11.81
C ASP A 181 -0.32 14.84 -10.52
N VAL A 182 -0.43 13.52 -10.36
CA VAL A 182 0.07 12.80 -9.16
C VAL A 182 1.58 12.92 -9.04
N GLY A 183 2.31 12.95 -10.16
CA GLY A 183 3.76 13.17 -10.13
C GLY A 183 4.12 14.53 -9.52
N SER A 184 3.35 15.57 -9.83
CA SER A 184 3.53 16.92 -9.27
C SER A 184 3.18 16.98 -7.78
N PHE A 185 2.30 16.12 -7.28
CA PHE A 185 2.06 15.93 -5.86
C PHE A 185 3.27 15.26 -5.18
N LEU A 186 3.78 14.16 -5.75
CA LEU A 186 4.92 13.42 -5.19
C LEU A 186 6.20 14.27 -5.15
N ARG A 187 6.47 15.07 -6.18
CA ARG A 187 7.64 15.96 -6.24
C ARG A 187 7.63 17.07 -5.18
N ARG A 188 6.50 17.31 -4.51
CA ARG A 188 6.38 18.30 -3.44
C ARG A 188 6.64 17.70 -2.05
N ILE A 189 6.74 16.38 -1.96
CA ILE A 189 7.16 15.70 -0.73
C ILE A 189 8.67 15.82 -0.63
N ASP A 190 9.17 16.17 0.56
CA ASP A 190 10.61 16.23 0.82
C ASP A 190 11.15 14.82 1.07
N TRP A 191 11.48 14.13 -0.03
CA TRP A 191 12.04 12.79 0.02
C TRP A 191 13.45 12.83 0.64
N PRO A 192 13.80 11.95 1.58
CA PRO A 192 15.15 11.82 2.12
C PRO A 192 16.12 11.31 1.04
N ALA A 193 17.42 11.55 1.21
CA ALA A 193 18.44 11.16 0.22
C ALA A 193 18.40 9.66 -0.13
N ASP A 194 18.14 8.81 0.86
CA ASP A 194 18.02 7.35 0.70
C ASP A 194 16.83 6.91 -0.19
N LEU A 195 15.92 7.82 -0.51
CA LEU A 195 14.75 7.59 -1.38
C LEU A 195 14.76 8.47 -2.64
N ARG A 196 15.82 9.24 -2.87
CA ARG A 196 15.99 10.03 -4.08
C ARG A 196 16.69 9.20 -5.15
N SER A 197 16.49 9.55 -6.42
CA SER A 197 17.33 8.98 -7.46
C SER A 197 18.74 9.54 -7.29
N ASN A 198 19.65 8.72 -6.78
CA ASN A 198 21.08 9.03 -6.82
C ASN A 198 21.50 9.08 -8.29
N LEU A 199 21.74 10.28 -8.81
CA LEU A 199 22.38 10.48 -10.12
C LEU A 199 23.85 10.02 -10.07
#